data_AF-A0A1T1H7L4-F1
#
_entry.id   AF-A0A1T1H7L4-F1
#
_cell.length_a   1.000
_cell.length_b   1.000
_cell.length_c   1.000
_cell.angle_alpha   90.00
_cell.angle_beta   90.00
_cell.angle_gamma   90.00
#
_symmetry.space_group_name_H-M   'P 1'
#
loop_
_entity.id
_entity.type
_entity.pdbx_description
1 polymer ?
#
loop_
_entity_poly.entity_id
_entity_poly.type
_entity_poly.pdbx_seq_one_letter_code
_entity_poly.pdbx_strand_id
1 'polypeptide(L)'
;MSRLFLFNKPYQVLSQFTDQDGRQTLASFITEPNIYPAGRLDYDSEGLLLLTDDGQLQHRIASPEMKLPKTYVIQVEGDVTEDALKQLR
;
A
#
# COMPACT_ATOMS: atom_id res chain seq x y z
N MET A 1 -3.46 -23.46 -1.31
CA MET A 1 -4.19 -22.31 -1.88
C MET A 1 -3.55 -21.06 -1.33
N SER A 2 -3.26 -20.08 -2.17
CA SER A 2 -2.77 -18.78 -1.70
C SER A 2 -3.91 -17.96 -1.11
N ARG A 3 -3.65 -17.27 -0.01
CA ARG A 3 -4.61 -16.38 0.64
C ARG A 3 -4.24 -14.94 0.35
N LEU A 4 -5.22 -14.14 -0.05
CA LEU A 4 -5.06 -12.72 -0.30
C LEU A 4 -5.97 -11.93 0.63
N PHE A 5 -5.36 -11.03 1.40
CA PHE A 5 -6.03 -10.15 2.35
C PHE A 5 -6.03 -8.73 1.79
N LEU A 6 -7.16 -8.05 1.94
CA LEU A 6 -7.33 -6.66 1.56
C LEU A 6 -7.46 -5.86 2.86
N PHE A 7 -6.56 -4.91 3.05
CA PHE A 7 -6.55 -4.05 4.23
C PHE A 7 -6.64 -2.60 3.81
N ASN A 8 -7.56 -1.84 4.39
CA ASN A 8 -7.59 -0.39 4.23
C ASN A 8 -6.66 0.23 5.28
N LYS A 9 -5.41 0.51 4.89
CA LYS A 9 -4.36 1.03 5.76
C LYS A 9 -4.68 2.48 6.17
N PRO A 10 -4.78 2.78 7.47
CA PRO A 10 -4.93 4.16 7.94
C PRO A 10 -3.68 5.01 7.72
N TYR A 11 -3.86 6.33 7.81
CA TYR A 11 -2.77 7.31 7.87
C TYR A 11 -1.84 7.03 9.07
N GLN A 12 -0.55 7.33 8.91
CA GLN A 12 0.48 7.15 9.96
C GLN A 12 0.62 5.71 10.46
N VAL A 13 0.52 4.74 9.55
CA VAL A 13 0.77 3.32 9.82
C VAL A 13 1.81 2.81 8.83
N LEU A 14 2.85 2.16 9.32
CA LEU A 14 3.88 1.56 8.47
C LEU A 14 3.35 0.31 7.76
N SER A 15 3.72 0.14 6.47
CA SER A 15 3.44 -1.07 5.68
C SER A 15 4.39 -2.23 6.03
N GLN A 16 4.50 -2.56 7.32
CA GLN A 16 5.30 -3.67 7.86
C GLN A 16 4.75 -4.06 9.25
N PHE A 17 5.16 -5.22 9.77
CA PHE A 17 4.74 -5.71 11.08
C PHE A 17 5.68 -5.35 12.22
N THR A 18 6.96 -5.14 11.92
CA THR A 18 8.00 -4.81 12.89
C THR A 18 8.35 -3.33 12.82
N ASP A 19 8.60 -2.68 13.95
CA ASP A 19 9.06 -1.29 14.00
C ASP A 19 10.27 -1.13 14.93
N GLN A 20 11.03 -0.06 14.74
CA GLN A 20 12.21 0.29 15.53
C GLN A 20 12.07 1.65 16.27
N ASP A 21 11.11 2.51 15.88
CA ASP A 21 11.04 3.92 16.30
C ASP A 21 9.75 4.28 17.07
N GLY A 22 8.97 3.31 17.53
CA GLY A 22 7.69 3.50 18.23
C GLY A 22 6.50 3.89 17.33
N ARG A 23 6.58 3.65 16.02
CA ARG A 23 5.51 3.93 15.05
C ARG A 23 4.48 2.81 15.02
N GLN A 24 3.25 3.16 14.65
CA GLN A 24 2.18 2.19 14.47
C GLN A 24 2.43 1.31 13.24
N THR A 25 2.13 0.02 13.35
CA THR A 25 2.39 -0.99 12.33
C THR A 25 1.13 -1.78 11.98
N LEU A 26 1.25 -2.65 10.97
CA LEU A 26 0.18 -3.59 10.62
C LEU A 26 -0.17 -4.53 11.78
N ALA A 27 0.76 -4.79 12.71
CA ALA A 27 0.53 -5.66 13.86
C ALA A 27 -0.54 -5.11 14.82
N SER A 28 -0.82 -3.80 14.79
CA SER A 28 -1.91 -3.20 15.57
C SER A 28 -3.31 -3.54 15.03
N PHE A 29 -3.42 -4.00 13.79
CA PHE A 29 -4.70 -4.22 13.10
C PHE A 29 -4.89 -5.65 12.62
N ILE A 30 -3.80 -6.38 12.40
CA ILE A 30 -3.80 -7.68 11.73
C ILE A 30 -3.16 -8.70 12.67
N THR A 31 -3.96 -9.68 13.08
CA THR A 31 -3.52 -10.80 13.94
C THR A 31 -3.17 -12.06 13.15
N GLU A 32 -3.45 -12.09 11.85
CA GLU A 32 -3.18 -13.24 10.99
C GLU A 32 -1.65 -13.44 10.86
N PRO A 33 -1.13 -14.61 11.23
CA PRO A 33 0.31 -14.88 11.14
C PRO A 33 0.75 -15.21 9.72
N ASN A 34 2.05 -15.07 9.46
CA ASN A 34 2.73 -15.49 8.22
C ASN A 34 2.19 -14.87 6.93
N ILE A 35 1.59 -13.69 7.01
CA ILE A 35 1.23 -12.89 5.84
C ILE A 35 2.10 -11.65 5.76
N TYR A 36 2.41 -11.22 4.55
CA TYR A 36 3.30 -10.10 4.28
C TYR A 36 2.66 -9.17 3.26
N PRO A 37 2.95 -7.85 3.34
CA PRO A 37 2.41 -6.89 2.39
C PRO A 37 2.93 -7.16 0.97
N ALA A 38 2.00 -7.20 0.02
CA ALA A 38 2.24 -7.34 -1.41
C ALA A 38 2.32 -5.95 -2.06
N GLY A 39 3.47 -5.31 -1.86
CA GLY A 39 3.68 -3.90 -2.17
C GLY A 39 3.71 -3.07 -0.89
N ARG A 40 4.02 -1.78 -1.02
CA ARG A 40 4.10 -0.85 0.12
C ARG A 40 3.28 0.38 -0.18
N LEU A 41 2.54 0.85 0.82
CA LEU A 41 2.05 2.22 0.89
C LEU A 41 2.95 3.01 1.84
N ASP A 42 3.14 4.29 1.54
CA ASP A 42 3.92 5.16 2.40
C ASP A 42 3.23 5.38 3.75
N TYR A 43 4.03 5.78 4.74
CA TYR A 43 3.57 5.96 6.11
C TYR A 43 2.42 6.97 6.21
N ASP A 44 2.52 8.05 5.45
CA ASP A 44 1.58 9.16 5.31
C ASP A 44 0.56 8.96 4.16
N SER A 45 0.52 7.78 3.54
CA SER A 45 -0.56 7.41 2.62
C SER A 45 -1.64 6.58 3.31
N GLU A 46 -2.81 6.52 2.70
CA GLU A 46 -3.96 5.72 3.15
C GLU A 46 -4.46 4.82 2.02
N GLY A 47 -5.28 3.83 2.36
CA GLY A 47 -6.05 3.07 1.36
C GLY A 47 -5.66 1.60 1.24
N LEU A 48 -5.92 1.03 0.08
CA LEU A 48 -5.83 -0.41 -0.15
C LEU A 48 -4.37 -0.91 -0.11
N LEU A 49 -4.07 -1.73 0.89
CA LEU A 49 -2.86 -2.54 1.01
C LEU A 49 -3.24 -4.02 0.89
N LEU A 50 -2.54 -4.75 0.02
CA LEU A 50 -2.71 -6.18 -0.14
C LEU A 50 -1.71 -6.93 0.73
N LEU A 51 -2.11 -8.05 1.34
CA LEU A 51 -1.21 -8.97 2.05
C LEU A 51 -1.44 -10.41 1.61
N THR A 52 -0.40 -11.22 1.62
CA THR A 52 -0.46 -12.62 1.18
C THR A 52 0.55 -13.49 1.93
N ASP A 53 0.26 -14.78 2.03
CA ASP A 53 1.21 -15.81 2.48
C ASP A 53 2.03 -16.43 1.33
N ASP A 54 1.69 -16.09 0.08
CA ASP A 54 2.33 -16.62 -1.12
C ASP A 54 3.33 -15.61 -1.73
N GLY A 55 4.61 -15.98 -1.72
CA GLY A 55 5.71 -15.19 -2.29
C GLY A 55 5.64 -14.99 -3.80
N GLN A 56 5.11 -15.95 -4.57
CA GLN A 56 4.93 -15.78 -6.01
C GLN A 56 3.83 -14.76 -6.30
N LEU A 57 2.72 -14.82 -5.55
CA LEU A 57 1.66 -13.82 -5.64
C LEU A 57 2.15 -12.44 -5.22
N GLN A 58 2.93 -12.37 -4.14
CA GLN A 58 3.54 -11.14 -3.65
C GLN A 58 4.43 -10.50 -4.73
N HIS A 59 5.31 -11.29 -5.35
CA HIS A 59 6.17 -10.83 -6.43
C HIS A 59 5.36 -10.34 -7.64
N ARG A 60 4.33 -11.09 -8.04
CA ARG A 60 3.45 -10.71 -9.16
C ARG A 60 2.75 -9.37 -8.94
N ILE A 61 2.38 -9.07 -7.69
CA ILE A 61 1.71 -7.80 -7.34
C ILE A 61 2.71 -6.66 -7.21
N ALA A 62 3.83 -6.89 -6.51
CA ALA A 62 4.76 -5.85 -6.10
C ALA A 62 5.86 -5.55 -7.14
N SER A 63 6.13 -6.47 -8.07
CA SER A 63 7.21 -6.31 -9.05
C SER A 63 6.96 -5.10 -9.97
N PRO A 64 7.95 -4.19 -10.10
CA PRO A 64 7.87 -3.08 -11.04
C PRO A 64 7.68 -3.52 -12.50
N GLU A 65 8.15 -4.72 -12.85
CA GLU A 65 8.07 -5.27 -14.21
C GLU A 65 6.64 -5.57 -14.63
N MET A 66 5.77 -5.90 -13.66
CA MET A 66 4.39 -6.28 -13.91
C MET A 66 3.48 -5.07 -14.23
N LYS A 67 3.92 -3.85 -13.89
CA LYS A 67 3.24 -2.58 -14.18
C LYS A 67 1.72 -2.60 -13.93
N LEU A 68 1.30 -3.27 -12.86
CA LEU A 68 -0.12 -3.36 -12.53
C LEU A 68 -0.70 -1.95 -12.30
N PRO A 69 -1.87 -1.65 -12.89
CA PRO A 69 -2.48 -0.34 -12.74
C PRO A 69 -2.84 -0.10 -11.28
N LYS A 70 -2.57 1.12 -10.81
CA LYS A 70 -2.89 1.59 -9.47
C LYS A 70 -3.64 2.90 -9.60
N THR A 71 -4.76 3.01 -8.88
CA THR A 71 -5.61 4.19 -8.90
C THR A 71 -5.57 4.82 -7.52
N TYR A 72 -5.37 6.14 -7.49
CA TYR A 72 -5.28 6.92 -6.27
C TYR A 72 -6.30 8.05 -6.30
N VAL A 73 -6.84 8.37 -5.13
CA VAL A 73 -7.58 9.62 -4.89
C VAL A 73 -6.63 10.53 -4.14
N ILE A 74 -6.33 11.69 -4.71
CA ILE A 74 -5.36 12.64 -4.15
C ILE A 74 -6.08 13.93 -3.84
N GLN A 75 -5.86 14.45 -2.63
CA GLN A 75 -6.25 15.80 -2.24
C GLN A 75 -5.07 16.75 -2.45
N VAL A 76 -5.33 17.90 -3.05
CA VAL A 76 -4.34 18.95 -3.29
C VAL A 76 -4.83 20.28 -2.75
N GLU A 77 -3.90 21.19 -2.49
CA GLU A 77 -4.21 22.58 -2.19
C GLU A 77 -4.48 23.37 -3.49
N GLY A 78 -5.48 24.25 -3.47
CA GLY A 78 -5.87 25.05 -4.62
C GLY A 78 -6.66 24.28 -5.68
N ASP A 79 -6.80 24.89 -6.86
CA ASP A 79 -7.56 24.32 -7.97
C ASP A 79 -6.65 23.57 -8.95
N VAL A 80 -7.10 22.40 -9.41
CA VAL A 80 -6.42 21.62 -10.44
C VAL A 80 -6.63 22.28 -11.80
N THR A 81 -5.58 22.83 -12.38
CA THR A 81 -5.62 23.46 -13.71
C THR A 81 -5.35 22.46 -14.83
N GLU A 82 -5.88 22.73 -16.03
CA GLU A 82 -5.60 21.91 -17.22
C GLU A 82 -4.11 21.86 -17.58
N ASP A 83 -3.36 22.95 -17.36
CA ASP A 83 -1.93 22.97 -17.65
C ASP A 83 -1.13 22.11 -16.66
N ALA A 84 -1.55 22.03 -15.39
CA ALA A 84 -0.96 21.10 -14.43
C ALA A 84 -1.25 19.64 -14.82
N LEU A 85 -2.48 19.33 -15.25
CA LEU A 85 -2.84 17.99 -15.72
C LEU A 85 -2.03 17.55 -16.94
N LYS A 86 -1.71 18.47 -17.86
CA LYS A 86 -0.86 18.17 -19.03
C LYS A 86 0.56 17.76 -18.65
N GLN A 87 1.10 18.24 -17.53
CA GLN A 87 2.45 17.88 -17.08
C GLN A 87 2.54 16.48 -16.47
N LEU A 88 1.41 15.89 -16.08
CA LEU A 88 1.32 14.57 -15.44
C LEU A 88 0.95 13.44 -16.41
N ARG A 89 0.56 13.77 -17.65
CA ARG A 89 0.18 12.81 -18.71
C ARG A 89 1.36 12.45 -19.59
#